data_AF-A0A925ANA6-F1
#
_entry.id   AF-A0A925ANA6-F1
#
_cell.length_a   1.000
_cell.length_b   1.000
_cell.length_c   1.000
_cell.angle_alpha   90.00
_cell.angle_beta   90.00
_cell.angle_gamma   90.00
#
_symmetry.space_group_name_H-M   'P 1'
#
loop_
_entity.id
_entity.type
_entity.pdbx_description
1 polymer ?
#
loop_
_entity_poly.entity_id
_entity_poly.type
_entity_poly.pdbx_seq_one_letter_code
_entity_poly.pdbx_strand_id
1 'polypeptide(L)'
;MMKLRLIHLAAICALASLAAAPDERRVELLAAREAARADLRGQILASVIGPGMSVRDLAESDPALVEDLLNASEQVGGPRWLEQDVVQVRLQVPGSRIMERIQPLGRQNPRVTEADLKRLHAEWSRRNFQATGQAIPQSKLLVVVTQSQSPAWRDVSKESRIDAASRAHASAVNAIVVSTSDIQVSPNQSVAQCFATPDAGKQLTAWAATLPATRVLLGEDRQVELALFVDKEGLKQQLRSMVSSDVLGVSNKIAALDLGVSRLPTVMTARAGIEARPIATAPSPAPLVIRKLPAWLNEPLTAEATAARQQTKLRTARLAEQQARETIKTNILKLKIDDQQSIEQAGARDARVLSAIDRAVARARAYQVDYNADGSVAVRVTLDPNDVLDELTGSH
;
A
#
# COMPACT_ATOMS: atom_id res chain seq x y z
N MET A 1 10.09 57.23 49.99
CA MET A 1 9.78 55.85 50.43
C MET A 1 8.68 55.28 49.54
N MET A 2 8.69 53.97 49.29
CA MET A 2 7.79 53.18 48.40
C MET A 2 8.13 53.16 46.89
N LYS A 3 9.05 52.26 46.52
CA LYS A 3 9.05 51.53 45.25
C LYS A 3 9.64 50.14 45.50
N LEU A 4 8.81 49.11 45.60
CA LEU A 4 9.17 47.72 45.32
C LEU A 4 7.92 46.84 45.44
N ARG A 5 7.72 45.95 44.45
CA ARG A 5 6.79 44.80 44.37
C ARG A 5 5.89 44.88 43.13
N LEU A 6 6.43 44.56 41.96
CA LEU A 6 5.60 44.09 40.83
C LEU A 6 6.43 43.41 39.71
N ILE A 7 7.31 42.48 40.07
CA ILE A 7 7.97 41.60 39.09
C ILE A 7 8.17 40.29 39.84
N HIS A 8 7.32 39.27 39.66
CA HIS A 8 7.61 37.85 39.98
C HIS A 8 6.47 36.87 39.58
N LEU A 9 5.54 37.24 38.70
CA LEU A 9 4.38 36.39 38.34
C LEU A 9 4.23 36.13 36.83
N ALA A 10 5.34 35.94 36.10
CA ALA A 10 5.31 35.65 34.66
C ALA A 10 6.23 34.49 34.21
N ALA A 11 6.78 33.70 35.14
CA ALA A 11 7.78 32.66 34.82
C ALA A 11 7.39 31.26 35.35
N ILE A 12 6.10 30.93 35.40
CA ILE A 12 5.59 29.60 35.77
C ILE A 12 4.46 29.21 34.80
N CYS A 13 4.77 29.06 33.51
CA CYS A 13 3.84 28.43 32.55
C CYS A 13 4.52 27.72 31.36
N ALA A 14 5.85 27.62 31.32
CA ALA A 14 6.58 27.01 30.19
C ALA A 14 7.17 25.61 30.49
N LEU A 15 6.82 24.98 31.63
CA LEU A 15 7.42 23.73 32.09
C LEU A 15 6.46 22.51 32.08
N ALA A 16 5.24 22.66 31.58
CA ALA A 16 4.23 21.60 31.62
C ALA A 16 3.77 21.19 30.22
N SER A 17 4.66 20.57 29.43
CA SER A 17 4.29 19.61 28.37
C SER A 17 5.54 18.89 27.82
N LEU A 18 6.33 18.26 28.69
CA LEU A 18 6.97 17.01 28.28
C LEU A 18 5.96 15.89 28.57
N ALA A 19 4.90 15.81 27.76
CA ALA A 19 4.23 14.53 27.59
C ALA A 19 5.34 13.58 27.09
N ALA A 20 5.61 12.51 27.83
CA ALA A 20 6.60 11.51 27.44
C ALA A 20 6.28 11.13 25.98
N ALA A 21 7.21 11.48 25.07
CA ALA A 21 7.02 11.17 23.66
C ALA A 21 6.66 9.68 23.59
N PRO A 22 5.58 9.30 22.89
CA PRO A 22 5.26 7.90 22.71
C PRO A 22 6.53 7.20 22.21
N ASP A 23 6.86 6.05 22.79
CA ASP A 23 8.02 5.25 22.40
C ASP A 23 8.01 5.12 20.87
N GLU A 24 8.85 5.88 20.17
CA GLU A 24 8.79 6.04 18.72
C GLU A 24 8.86 4.67 18.03
N ARG A 25 9.65 3.77 18.62
CA ARG A 25 9.78 2.38 18.18
C ARG A 25 8.49 1.60 18.30
N ARG A 26 7.67 1.86 19.31
CA ARG A 26 6.35 1.25 19.45
C ARG A 26 5.43 1.72 18.34
N VAL A 27 5.41 3.02 18.02
CA VAL A 27 4.58 3.57 16.94
C VAL A 27 5.01 2.99 15.58
N GLU A 28 6.31 2.93 15.31
CA GLU A 28 6.87 2.32 14.10
C GLU A 28 6.53 0.83 14.00
N LEU A 29 6.64 0.08 15.12
CA LEU A 29 6.29 -1.33 15.15
C LEU A 29 4.79 -1.56 14.84
N LEU A 30 3.92 -0.75 15.44
CA LEU A 30 2.48 -0.78 15.16
C LEU A 30 2.19 -0.43 13.70
N ALA A 31 2.87 0.57 13.15
CA ALA A 31 2.75 0.96 11.75
C ALA A 31 3.15 -0.18 10.80
N ALA A 32 4.30 -0.84 11.04
CA ALA A 32 4.74 -1.96 10.21
C ALA A 32 3.80 -3.17 10.32
N ARG A 33 3.23 -3.42 11.51
CA ARG A 33 2.23 -4.47 11.71
C ARG A 33 0.94 -4.18 10.96
N GLU A 34 0.46 -2.93 10.99
CA GLU A 34 -0.73 -2.52 10.26
C GLU A 34 -0.52 -2.58 8.75
N ALA A 35 0.66 -2.18 8.26
CA ALA A 35 1.04 -2.34 6.87
C ALA A 35 1.01 -3.83 6.45
N ALA A 36 1.57 -4.72 7.27
CA ALA A 36 1.53 -6.15 7.04
C ALA A 36 0.10 -6.69 7.01
N ARG A 37 -0.76 -6.21 7.92
CA ARG A 37 -2.17 -6.58 8.00
C ARG A 37 -2.94 -6.14 6.75
N ALA A 38 -2.73 -4.92 6.28
CA ALA A 38 -3.38 -4.38 5.08
C ALA A 38 -2.99 -5.15 3.82
N ASP A 39 -1.70 -5.49 3.66
CA ASP A 39 -1.23 -6.28 2.52
C ASP A 39 -1.74 -7.73 2.60
N LEU A 40 -1.74 -8.33 3.79
CA LEU A 40 -2.31 -9.67 4.01
C LEU A 40 -3.81 -9.72 3.69
N ARG A 41 -4.55 -8.68 4.10
CA ARG A 41 -5.97 -8.49 3.77
C ARG A 41 -6.16 -8.49 2.26
N GLY A 42 -5.37 -7.70 1.53
CA GLY A 42 -5.41 -7.63 0.07
C GLY A 42 -5.18 -8.99 -0.60
N GLN A 43 -4.17 -9.74 -0.14
CA GLN A 43 -3.89 -11.09 -0.65
C GLN A 43 -5.05 -12.07 -0.40
N ILE A 44 -5.61 -12.08 0.81
CA ILE A 44 -6.74 -12.95 1.15
C ILE A 44 -7.95 -12.60 0.27
N LEU A 45 -8.35 -11.32 0.23
CA LEU A 45 -9.49 -10.83 -0.55
C LEU A 45 -9.37 -11.14 -2.04
N ALA A 46 -8.17 -11.01 -2.61
CA ALA A 46 -7.91 -11.27 -4.02
C ALA A 46 -7.83 -12.77 -4.38
N SER A 47 -7.92 -13.67 -3.40
CA SER A 47 -7.79 -15.10 -3.66
C SER A 47 -9.06 -15.66 -4.31
N VAL A 48 -8.89 -16.31 -5.46
CA VAL A 48 -9.99 -16.86 -6.26
C VAL A 48 -10.48 -18.16 -5.63
N ILE A 49 -11.80 -18.28 -5.48
CA ILE A 49 -12.50 -19.45 -4.96
C ILE A 49 -12.93 -20.33 -6.13
N GLY A 50 -13.59 -19.75 -7.12
CA GLY A 50 -14.12 -20.45 -8.30
C GLY A 50 -14.33 -19.46 -9.45
N PRO A 51 -14.95 -19.89 -10.56
CA PRO A 51 -15.17 -19.04 -11.74
C PRO A 51 -15.91 -17.74 -11.40
N GLY A 52 -15.20 -16.61 -11.49
CA GLY A 52 -15.73 -15.28 -11.17
C GLY A 52 -16.10 -15.06 -9.70
N MET A 53 -15.51 -15.83 -8.78
CA MET A 53 -15.75 -15.73 -7.34
C MET A 53 -14.42 -15.71 -6.58
N SER A 54 -14.27 -14.75 -5.68
CA SER A 54 -13.12 -14.54 -4.80
C SER A 54 -13.54 -14.50 -3.32
N VAL A 55 -12.56 -14.47 -2.42
CA VAL A 55 -12.85 -14.26 -0.98
C VAL A 55 -13.50 -12.90 -0.74
N ARG A 56 -13.19 -11.89 -1.56
CA ARG A 56 -13.86 -10.58 -1.50
C ARG A 56 -15.37 -10.70 -1.65
N ASP A 57 -15.82 -11.45 -2.66
CA ASP A 57 -17.24 -11.61 -2.93
C ASP A 57 -17.97 -12.33 -1.78
N LEU A 58 -17.29 -13.25 -1.08
CA LEU A 58 -17.84 -13.85 0.15
C LEU A 58 -17.83 -12.88 1.33
N ALA A 59 -16.78 -12.07 1.47
CA ALA A 59 -16.65 -11.08 2.55
C ALA A 59 -17.69 -9.94 2.46
N GLU A 60 -18.28 -9.72 1.28
CA GLU A 60 -19.43 -8.81 1.15
C GLU A 60 -20.67 -9.33 1.88
N SER A 61 -20.83 -10.66 1.99
CA SER A 61 -21.93 -11.28 2.74
C SER A 61 -21.63 -11.41 4.24
N ASP A 62 -20.34 -11.49 4.61
CA ASP A 62 -19.88 -11.50 5.99
C ASP A 62 -18.65 -10.58 6.16
N PRO A 63 -18.87 -9.29 6.48
CA PRO A 63 -17.77 -8.34 6.67
C PRO A 63 -16.82 -8.71 7.81
N ALA A 64 -17.24 -9.54 8.77
CA ALA A 64 -16.40 -9.98 9.89
C ALA A 64 -15.40 -11.07 9.49
N LEU A 65 -15.67 -11.82 8.41
CA LEU A 65 -14.82 -12.91 7.91
C LEU A 65 -13.34 -12.52 7.87
N VAL A 66 -13.05 -11.39 7.25
CA VAL A 66 -11.66 -10.96 6.99
C VAL A 66 -11.01 -10.43 8.26
N GLU A 67 -11.76 -9.71 9.10
CA GLU A 67 -11.23 -9.22 10.37
C GLU A 67 -10.89 -10.34 11.35
N ASP A 68 -11.74 -11.36 11.43
CA ASP A 68 -11.47 -12.55 12.24
C ASP A 68 -10.19 -13.26 11.79
N LEU A 69 -9.99 -13.41 10.48
CA LEU A 69 -8.78 -14.02 9.92
C LEU A 69 -7.52 -13.20 10.21
N LEU A 70 -7.60 -11.87 10.08
CA LEU A 70 -6.49 -10.97 10.37
C LEU A 70 -6.18 -10.88 11.87
N ASN A 71 -7.20 -10.93 12.73
CA ASN A 71 -7.02 -11.00 14.17
C ASN A 71 -6.37 -12.32 14.61
N ALA A 72 -6.64 -13.40 13.88
CA ALA A 72 -6.01 -14.69 14.08
C ALA A 72 -4.66 -14.86 13.35
N SER A 73 -4.13 -13.80 12.74
CA SER A 73 -2.80 -13.82 12.12
C SER A 73 -1.69 -13.84 13.17
N GLU A 74 -0.63 -14.58 12.86
CA GLU A 74 0.53 -14.74 13.73
C GLU A 74 1.72 -14.01 13.15
N GLN A 75 2.53 -13.41 14.03
CA GLN A 75 3.80 -12.81 13.62
C GLN A 75 4.85 -13.90 13.44
N VAL A 76 5.48 -13.93 12.27
CA VAL A 76 6.49 -14.96 11.95
C VAL A 76 7.89 -14.43 12.23
N GLY A 77 8.41 -14.77 13.41
CA GLY A 77 9.69 -14.27 13.92
C GLY A 77 9.56 -12.93 14.64
N GLY A 78 10.68 -12.33 15.03
CA GLY A 78 10.72 -11.02 15.66
C GLY A 78 10.66 -9.86 14.64
N PRO A 79 10.40 -8.62 15.10
CA PRO A 79 10.53 -7.43 14.26
C PRO A 79 11.97 -7.28 13.76
N ARG A 80 12.13 -6.90 12.49
CA ARG A 80 13.45 -6.69 11.88
C ARG A 80 13.70 -5.20 11.69
N TRP A 81 14.73 -4.71 12.37
CA TRP A 81 15.20 -3.33 12.24
C TRP A 81 16.27 -3.24 11.14
N LEU A 82 16.01 -2.43 10.13
CA LEU A 82 16.91 -2.07 9.04
C LEU A 82 17.44 -0.66 9.31
N GLU A 83 18.75 -0.45 9.16
CA GLU A 83 19.38 0.87 9.27
C GLU A 83 18.96 1.66 10.53
N GLN A 84 18.83 0.93 11.65
CA GLN A 84 18.47 1.39 13.01
C GLN A 84 17.02 1.88 13.21
N ASP A 85 16.34 2.38 12.17
CA ASP A 85 15.06 3.10 12.34
C ASP A 85 13.94 2.64 11.39
N VAL A 86 14.20 1.74 10.45
CA VAL A 86 13.16 1.16 9.58
C VAL A 86 12.78 -0.21 10.12
N VAL A 87 11.53 -0.41 10.51
CA VAL A 87 11.07 -1.71 11.04
C VAL A 87 10.24 -2.47 10.02
N GLN A 88 10.48 -3.78 9.93
CA GLN A 88 9.70 -4.72 9.15
C GLN A 88 9.06 -5.77 10.06
N VAL A 89 7.78 -6.06 9.80
CA VAL A 89 7.01 -7.08 10.50
C VAL A 89 6.41 -8.02 9.46
N ARG A 90 6.51 -9.33 9.69
CA ARG A 90 5.89 -10.35 8.85
C ARG A 90 4.74 -11.01 9.58
N LEU A 91 3.56 -10.99 8.99
CA LEU A 91 2.36 -11.67 9.47
C LEU A 91 2.02 -12.85 8.57
N GLN A 92 1.40 -13.87 9.15
CA GLN A 92 0.96 -15.08 8.45
C GLN A 92 -0.40 -15.57 8.96
N VAL A 93 -1.19 -16.12 8.04
CA VAL A 93 -2.39 -16.92 8.34
C VAL A 93 -2.28 -18.26 7.60
N PRO A 94 -2.37 -19.41 8.30
CA PRO A 94 -2.45 -20.71 7.64
C PRO A 94 -3.66 -20.82 6.72
N GLY A 95 -3.48 -21.35 5.51
CA GLY A 95 -4.57 -21.48 4.54
C GLY A 95 -5.66 -22.45 5.00
N SER A 96 -5.35 -23.42 5.87
CA SER A 96 -6.35 -24.26 6.54
C SER A 96 -7.35 -23.45 7.36
N ARG A 97 -6.88 -22.47 8.15
CA ARG A 97 -7.73 -21.58 8.96
C ARG A 97 -8.61 -20.68 8.09
N ILE A 98 -8.11 -20.24 6.93
CA ILE A 98 -8.92 -19.51 5.94
C ILE A 98 -10.02 -20.43 5.39
N MET A 99 -9.67 -21.68 5.04
CA MET A 99 -10.65 -22.65 4.54
C MET A 99 -11.74 -22.99 5.55
N GLU A 100 -11.41 -23.13 6.83
CA GLU A 100 -12.39 -23.36 7.90
C GLU A 100 -13.47 -22.27 7.94
N ARG A 101 -13.10 -21.01 7.68
CA ARG A 101 -14.03 -19.88 7.67
C ARG A 101 -14.78 -19.73 6.34
N ILE A 102 -14.13 -20.00 5.22
CA ILE A 102 -14.71 -19.84 3.88
C ILE A 102 -15.67 -20.98 3.54
N GLN A 103 -15.37 -22.22 3.93
CA GLN A 103 -16.15 -23.39 3.56
C GLN A 103 -17.66 -23.29 3.88
N PRO A 104 -18.11 -22.86 5.09
CA PRO A 104 -19.53 -22.71 5.35
C PRO A 104 -20.20 -21.63 4.48
N LEU A 105 -19.51 -20.51 4.24
CA LEU A 105 -20.02 -19.42 3.38
C LEU A 105 -20.08 -19.84 1.91
N GLY A 106 -19.07 -20.56 1.44
CA GLY A 106 -19.03 -21.10 0.09
C GLY A 106 -20.17 -22.08 -0.18
N ARG A 107 -20.51 -22.97 0.77
CA ARG A 107 -21.64 -23.91 0.64
C ARG A 107 -23.01 -23.22 0.55
N GLN A 108 -23.13 -22.02 1.12
CA GLN A 108 -24.34 -21.22 1.06
C GLN A 108 -24.44 -20.41 -0.24
N ASN A 109 -23.33 -20.27 -0.98
CA ASN A 109 -23.28 -19.47 -2.20
C ASN A 109 -23.47 -20.36 -3.45
N PRO A 110 -24.52 -20.14 -4.26
CA PRO A 110 -24.82 -21.00 -5.42
C PRO A 110 -23.78 -20.92 -6.54
N ARG A 111 -22.88 -19.92 -6.53
CA ARG A 111 -21.80 -19.78 -7.52
C ARG A 111 -20.55 -20.60 -7.17
N VAL A 112 -20.48 -21.15 -5.95
CA VAL A 112 -19.34 -21.94 -5.48
C VAL A 112 -19.75 -23.41 -5.43
N THR A 113 -19.07 -24.26 -6.20
CA THR A 113 -19.38 -25.69 -6.22
C THR A 113 -18.62 -26.45 -5.12
N GLU A 114 -19.11 -27.63 -4.74
CA GLU A 114 -18.36 -28.50 -3.80
C GLU A 114 -16.99 -28.93 -4.39
N ALA A 115 -16.89 -29.03 -5.72
CA ALA A 115 -15.63 -29.31 -6.40
C ALA A 115 -14.62 -28.17 -6.22
N ASP A 116 -15.07 -26.91 -6.29
CA ASP A 116 -14.23 -25.74 -6.00
C ASP A 116 -13.72 -25.77 -4.56
N LEU A 117 -14.61 -26.00 -3.59
CA LEU A 117 -14.24 -26.07 -2.18
C LEU A 117 -13.25 -27.20 -1.89
N LYS A 118 -13.43 -28.37 -2.51
CA LYS A 118 -12.50 -29.51 -2.37
C LYS A 118 -11.14 -29.18 -2.96
N ARG A 119 -11.10 -28.55 -4.15
CA ARG A 119 -9.85 -28.11 -4.79
C ARG A 119 -9.12 -27.09 -3.90
N LEU A 120 -9.81 -26.05 -3.45
CA LEU A 120 -9.25 -25.03 -2.56
C LEU A 120 -8.76 -25.63 -1.26
N HIS A 121 -9.50 -26.56 -0.66
CA HIS A 121 -9.07 -27.23 0.56
C HIS A 121 -7.74 -27.97 0.35
N ALA A 122 -7.60 -28.72 -0.74
CA ALA A 122 -6.37 -29.43 -1.07
C ALA A 122 -5.19 -28.47 -1.32
N GLU A 123 -5.45 -27.34 -1.97
CA GLU A 123 -4.44 -26.33 -2.31
C GLU A 123 -4.02 -25.50 -1.08
N TRP A 124 -4.98 -24.94 -0.34
CA TRP A 124 -4.74 -23.95 0.70
C TRP A 124 -4.39 -24.59 2.04
N SER A 125 -4.82 -25.82 2.33
CA SER A 125 -4.39 -26.53 3.56
C SER A 125 -2.88 -26.70 3.66
N ARG A 126 -2.16 -26.63 2.53
CA ARG A 126 -0.69 -26.75 2.46
C ARG A 126 0.01 -25.40 2.29
N ARG A 127 -0.74 -24.30 2.20
CA ARG A 127 -0.22 -22.96 1.92
C ARG A 127 -0.34 -22.06 3.15
N ASN A 128 0.62 -21.13 3.26
CA ASN A 128 0.55 -20.02 4.19
C ASN A 128 0.36 -18.71 3.43
N PHE A 129 -0.61 -17.92 3.85
CA PHE A 129 -0.78 -16.54 3.38
C PHE A 129 0.08 -15.66 4.26
N GLN A 130 0.98 -14.89 3.67
CA GLN A 130 1.96 -14.11 4.42
C GLN A 130 2.17 -12.75 3.76
N ALA A 131 2.34 -11.73 4.59
CA ALA A 131 2.67 -10.39 4.13
C ALA A 131 3.73 -9.77 5.03
N THR A 132 4.57 -8.92 4.45
CA THR A 132 5.58 -8.16 5.19
C THR A 132 5.24 -6.69 5.07
N GLY A 133 5.00 -6.05 6.20
CA GLY A 133 4.80 -4.62 6.29
C GLY A 133 6.07 -3.93 6.75
N GLN A 134 6.21 -2.67 6.38
CA GLN A 134 7.33 -1.83 6.73
C GLN A 134 6.82 -0.49 7.26
N ALA A 135 7.53 0.08 8.23
CA ALA A 135 7.36 1.47 8.64
C ALA A 135 8.67 2.22 8.39
N ILE A 136 8.54 3.38 7.74
CA ILE A 136 9.63 4.28 7.40
C ILE A 136 9.41 5.56 8.21
N PRO A 137 10.30 5.90 9.15
CA PRO A 137 10.18 7.14 9.89
C PRO A 137 10.35 8.33 8.95
N GLN A 138 9.75 9.45 9.32
CA GLN A 138 9.75 10.67 8.50
C GLN A 138 11.17 11.14 8.15
N SER A 139 12.13 10.97 9.08
CA SER A 139 13.55 11.29 8.88
C SER A 139 14.22 10.48 7.76
N LYS A 140 13.70 9.28 7.42
CA LYS A 140 14.24 8.39 6.38
C LYS A 140 13.46 8.42 5.08
N LEU A 141 12.29 9.06 5.05
CA LEU A 141 11.42 9.11 3.87
C LEU A 141 12.18 9.62 2.63
N LEU A 142 12.97 10.68 2.79
CA LEU A 142 13.75 11.27 1.69
C LEU A 142 14.84 10.34 1.16
N VAL A 143 15.44 9.52 2.03
CA VAL A 143 16.45 8.52 1.62
C VAL A 143 15.81 7.47 0.73
N VAL A 144 14.65 6.95 1.13
CA VAL A 144 13.92 5.92 0.37
C VAL A 144 13.55 6.42 -1.04
N VAL A 145 13.01 7.64 -1.14
CA VAL A 145 12.59 8.20 -2.43
C VAL A 145 13.79 8.49 -3.34
N THR A 146 14.88 9.01 -2.80
CA THR A 146 16.06 9.36 -3.60
C THR A 146 16.85 8.14 -4.10
N GLN A 147 16.76 6.99 -3.41
CA GLN A 147 17.40 5.75 -3.82
C GLN A 147 16.55 4.90 -4.79
N SER A 148 15.33 5.33 -5.11
CA SER A 148 14.47 4.62 -6.04
C SER A 148 15.13 4.45 -7.41
N GLN A 149 15.06 3.21 -7.92
CA GLN A 149 15.58 2.79 -9.23
C GLN A 149 14.47 2.69 -10.28
N SER A 150 13.27 3.20 -10.02
CA SER A 150 12.16 3.19 -11.00
C SER A 150 12.60 3.90 -12.30
N PRO A 151 12.37 3.28 -13.48
CA PRO A 151 12.72 3.87 -14.77
C PRO A 151 12.15 5.28 -14.98
N ALA A 152 10.87 5.52 -14.64
CA ALA A 152 10.22 6.82 -14.80
C ALA A 152 10.88 7.97 -14.03
N TRP A 153 11.62 7.62 -12.97
CA TRP A 153 12.28 8.56 -12.07
C TRP A 153 13.75 8.74 -12.36
N ARG A 154 14.36 7.90 -13.22
CA ARG A 154 15.81 7.89 -13.49
C ARG A 154 16.36 9.28 -13.84
N ASP A 155 15.66 10.02 -14.69
CA ASP A 155 16.07 11.35 -15.17
C ASP A 155 15.54 12.50 -14.31
N VAL A 156 14.79 12.20 -13.24
CA VAL A 156 14.29 13.21 -12.29
C VAL A 156 15.40 13.57 -11.32
N SER A 157 15.71 14.87 -11.23
CA SER A 157 16.70 15.40 -10.29
C SER A 157 16.38 15.04 -8.84
N LYS A 158 17.41 14.82 -8.02
CA LYS A 158 17.25 14.48 -6.60
C LYS A 158 16.36 15.50 -5.87
N GLU A 159 16.51 16.79 -6.18
CA GLU A 159 15.73 17.88 -5.59
C GLU A 159 14.24 17.76 -5.92
N SER A 160 13.88 17.51 -7.19
CA SER A 160 12.48 17.29 -7.59
C SER A 160 11.87 16.03 -6.94
N ARG A 161 12.68 14.99 -6.70
CA ARG A 161 12.22 13.80 -5.95
C ARG A 161 11.91 14.13 -4.50
N ILE A 162 12.78 14.88 -3.83
CA ILE A 162 12.61 15.34 -2.45
C ILE A 162 11.35 16.20 -2.35
N ASP A 163 11.23 17.19 -3.22
CA ASP A 163 10.09 18.10 -3.26
C ASP A 163 8.75 17.38 -3.51
N ALA A 164 8.70 16.42 -4.45
CA ALA A 164 7.50 15.60 -4.66
C ALA A 164 7.13 14.76 -3.42
N ALA A 165 8.11 14.16 -2.76
CA ALA A 165 7.89 13.41 -1.52
C ALA A 165 7.41 14.31 -0.37
N SER A 166 8.00 15.49 -0.21
CA SER A 166 7.58 16.49 0.77
C SER A 166 6.15 16.97 0.53
N ARG A 167 5.76 17.20 -0.73
CA ARG A 167 4.36 17.52 -1.08
C ARG A 167 3.41 16.36 -0.79
N ALA A 168 3.77 15.13 -1.13
CA ALA A 168 2.95 13.95 -0.85
C ALA A 168 2.74 13.77 0.66
N HIS A 169 3.80 13.99 1.43
CA HIS A 169 3.74 13.98 2.89
C HIS A 169 2.85 15.09 3.44
N ALA A 170 3.03 16.35 3.01
CA ALA A 170 2.17 17.45 3.42
C ALA A 170 0.69 17.22 3.06
N SER A 171 0.42 16.63 1.90
CA SER A 171 -0.93 16.26 1.48
C SER A 171 -1.54 15.17 2.37
N ALA A 172 -0.77 14.13 2.73
CA ALA A 172 -1.22 13.09 3.66
C ALA A 172 -1.49 13.63 5.08
N VAL A 173 -0.61 14.52 5.56
CA VAL A 173 -0.82 15.26 6.82
C VAL A 173 -2.11 16.09 6.77
N ASN A 174 -2.34 16.82 5.68
CA ASN A 174 -3.56 17.58 5.51
C ASN A 174 -4.81 16.68 5.45
N ALA A 175 -4.73 15.52 4.81
CA ALA A 175 -5.83 14.55 4.78
C ALA A 175 -6.20 14.06 6.19
N ILE A 176 -5.21 13.84 7.07
CA ILE A 176 -5.46 13.53 8.49
C ILE A 176 -6.21 14.68 9.16
N VAL A 177 -5.71 15.92 9.05
CA VAL A 177 -6.34 17.10 9.67
C VAL A 177 -7.78 17.28 9.18
N VAL A 178 -8.01 17.22 7.87
CA VAL A 178 -9.34 17.31 7.26
C VAL A 178 -10.24 16.17 7.76
N SER A 179 -9.78 14.93 7.77
CA SER A 179 -10.59 13.79 8.24
C SER A 179 -11.00 13.90 9.72
N THR A 180 -10.17 14.54 10.55
CA THR A 180 -10.48 14.76 11.97
C THR A 180 -11.44 15.90 12.21
N SER A 181 -11.59 16.81 11.24
CA SER A 181 -12.33 18.08 11.38
C SER A 181 -13.80 17.89 11.74
N ASP A 182 -14.43 16.84 11.19
CA ASP A 182 -15.86 16.55 11.35
C ASP A 182 -16.19 15.73 12.61
N ILE A 183 -15.17 15.29 13.37
CA ILE A 183 -15.39 14.53 14.59
C ILE A 183 -16.07 15.43 15.62
N GLN A 184 -17.22 14.97 16.13
CA GLN A 184 -17.97 15.67 17.16
C GLN A 184 -17.30 15.47 18.53
N VAL A 185 -16.96 16.59 19.17
CA VAL A 185 -16.47 16.64 20.55
C VAL A 185 -17.65 16.82 21.51
N SER A 186 -18.70 17.54 21.08
CA SER A 186 -19.97 17.67 21.79
C SER A 186 -21.12 17.82 20.78
N PRO A 187 -22.41 17.78 21.20
CA PRO A 187 -23.54 17.90 20.27
C PRO A 187 -23.52 19.13 19.37
N ASN A 188 -22.88 20.22 19.81
CA ASN A 188 -22.79 21.49 19.09
C ASN A 188 -21.35 21.89 18.78
N GLN A 189 -20.38 20.97 18.94
CA GLN A 189 -18.97 21.30 18.77
C GLN A 189 -18.19 20.20 18.06
N SER A 190 -17.59 20.52 16.91
CA SER A 190 -16.65 19.65 16.20
C SER A 190 -15.19 19.97 16.52
N VAL A 191 -14.29 19.04 16.18
CA VAL A 191 -12.84 19.24 16.26
C VAL A 191 -12.41 20.46 15.44
N ALA A 192 -12.97 20.70 14.25
CA ALA A 192 -12.69 21.91 13.47
C ALA A 192 -13.04 23.20 14.21
N GLN A 193 -14.14 23.20 14.96
CA GLN A 193 -14.53 24.36 15.77
C GLN A 193 -13.61 24.53 17.00
N CYS A 194 -13.09 23.43 17.55
CA CYS A 194 -12.02 23.49 18.55
C CYS A 194 -10.70 24.02 17.95
N PHE A 195 -10.46 23.83 16.64
CA PHE A 195 -9.28 24.34 15.92
C PHE A 195 -9.41 25.79 15.44
N ALA A 196 -10.49 26.49 15.77
CA ALA A 196 -10.61 27.92 15.48
C ALA A 196 -9.49 28.75 16.14
N THR A 197 -8.85 28.23 17.19
CA THR A 197 -7.56 28.72 17.68
C THR A 197 -6.41 28.22 16.77
N PRO A 198 -5.65 29.13 16.13
CA PRO A 198 -4.57 28.77 15.19
C PRO A 198 -3.53 27.78 15.76
N ASP A 199 -3.37 27.74 17.08
CA ASP A 199 -2.38 26.90 17.74
C ASP A 199 -2.77 25.41 17.78
N ALA A 200 -4.07 25.10 17.94
CA ALA A 200 -4.53 23.70 18.00
C ALA A 200 -4.37 23.00 16.64
N GLY A 201 -4.74 23.68 15.55
CA GLY A 201 -4.51 23.19 14.19
C GLY A 201 -3.02 22.95 13.91
N LYS A 202 -2.15 23.91 14.28
CA LYS A 202 -0.69 23.76 14.14
C LYS A 202 -0.14 22.58 14.93
N GLN A 203 -0.61 22.36 16.16
CA GLN A 203 -0.19 21.22 16.97
C GLN A 203 -0.61 19.89 16.34
N LEU A 204 -1.81 19.79 15.76
CA LEU A 204 -2.25 18.57 15.07
C LEU A 204 -1.44 18.33 13.80
N THR A 205 -1.22 19.38 12.99
CA THR A 205 -0.39 19.30 11.80
C THR A 205 1.04 18.87 12.15
N ALA A 206 1.63 19.44 13.21
CA ALA A 206 2.98 19.08 13.66
C ALA A 206 3.06 17.63 14.12
N TRP A 207 2.08 17.15 14.91
CA TRP A 207 1.99 15.75 15.32
C TRP A 207 1.79 14.80 14.13
N ALA A 208 0.88 15.12 13.22
CA ALA A 208 0.63 14.29 12.05
C ALA A 208 1.86 14.22 11.12
N ALA A 209 2.69 15.27 11.10
CA ALA A 209 3.93 15.31 10.35
C ALA A 209 5.06 14.42 10.91
N THR A 210 4.92 13.88 12.13
CA THR A 210 5.89 12.92 12.69
C THR A 210 5.48 11.46 12.46
N LEU A 211 4.31 11.21 11.87
CA LEU A 211 3.80 9.85 11.70
C LEU A 211 4.67 9.06 10.70
N PRO A 212 4.96 7.78 10.98
CA PRO A 212 5.73 6.96 10.06
C PRO A 212 4.92 6.63 8.80
N ALA A 213 5.62 6.58 7.67
CA ALA A 213 5.07 6.12 6.42
C ALA A 213 5.06 4.59 6.36
N THR A 214 3.92 3.98 6.06
CA THR A 214 3.78 2.53 5.86
C THR A 214 3.96 2.11 4.42
N ARG A 215 3.86 3.06 3.49
CA ARG A 215 4.00 2.84 2.06
C ARG A 215 4.52 4.09 1.37
N VAL A 216 5.47 3.89 0.47
CA VAL A 216 6.02 4.90 -0.43
C VAL A 216 6.07 4.28 -1.82
N LEU A 217 5.20 4.73 -2.74
CA LEU A 217 5.22 4.28 -4.12
C LEU A 217 5.62 5.45 -5.03
N LEU A 218 6.59 5.21 -5.88
CA LEU A 218 6.97 6.11 -6.95
C LEU A 218 6.29 5.60 -8.22
N GLY A 219 5.20 6.25 -8.61
CA GLY A 219 4.42 5.92 -9.79
C GLY A 219 5.17 6.24 -11.09
N GLU A 220 4.83 5.52 -12.16
CA GLU A 220 5.42 5.74 -13.49
C GLU A 220 5.03 7.10 -14.10
N ASP A 221 3.96 7.71 -13.60
CA ASP A 221 3.50 9.06 -13.91
C ASP A 221 4.25 10.17 -13.14
N ARG A 222 5.33 9.80 -12.44
CA ARG A 222 6.11 10.69 -11.56
C ARG A 222 5.29 11.27 -10.40
N GLN A 223 4.29 10.52 -9.93
CA GLN A 223 3.64 10.78 -8.65
C GLN A 223 4.28 9.98 -7.53
N VAL A 224 4.41 10.61 -6.36
CA VAL A 224 4.72 9.93 -5.11
C VAL A 224 3.40 9.69 -4.40
N GLU A 225 3.05 8.42 -4.20
CA GLU A 225 1.98 8.02 -3.29
C GLU A 225 2.60 7.69 -1.93
N LEU A 226 2.07 8.31 -0.89
CA LEU A 226 2.48 8.10 0.48
C LEU A 226 1.30 7.65 1.32
N ALA A 227 1.51 6.64 2.16
CA ALA A 227 0.56 6.23 3.17
C ALA A 227 1.16 6.43 4.58
N LEU A 228 0.48 7.22 5.42
CA LEU A 228 0.87 7.48 6.81
C LEU A 228 0.05 6.61 7.76
N PHE A 229 0.70 6.04 8.78
CA PHE A 229 0.01 5.31 9.85
C PHE A 229 -0.51 6.27 10.91
N VAL A 230 -1.79 6.12 11.26
CA VAL A 230 -2.47 6.89 12.30
C VAL A 230 -2.70 5.96 13.50
N ASP A 231 -1.88 6.11 14.54
CA ASP A 231 -2.17 5.48 15.83
C ASP A 231 -3.42 6.14 16.44
N LYS A 232 -4.52 5.40 16.48
CA LYS A 232 -5.80 5.89 16.99
C LYS A 232 -5.72 6.30 18.46
N GLU A 233 -4.92 5.61 19.27
CA GLU A 233 -4.76 5.97 20.68
C GLU A 233 -3.90 7.23 20.83
N GLY A 234 -2.81 7.34 20.08
CA GLY A 234 -2.03 8.57 19.95
C GLY A 234 -2.86 9.76 19.48
N LEU A 235 -3.71 9.57 18.47
CA LEU A 235 -4.62 10.61 17.98
C LEU A 235 -5.65 11.03 19.03
N LYS A 236 -6.26 10.09 19.76
CA LYS A 236 -7.17 10.42 20.88
C LYS A 236 -6.47 11.25 21.93
N GLN A 237 -5.26 10.88 22.34
CA GLN A 237 -4.48 11.63 23.31
C GLN A 237 -4.18 13.05 22.81
N GLN A 238 -3.75 13.16 21.56
CA GLN A 238 -3.42 14.43 20.93
C GLN A 238 -4.65 15.36 20.81
N LEU A 239 -5.80 14.83 20.42
CA LEU A 239 -7.05 15.60 20.36
C LEU A 239 -7.53 16.01 21.76
N ARG A 240 -7.45 15.11 22.76
CA ARG A 240 -7.80 15.43 24.15
C ARG A 240 -6.91 16.50 24.76
N SER A 241 -5.62 16.56 24.41
CA SER A 241 -4.73 17.63 24.88
C SER A 241 -5.02 18.99 24.25
N MET A 242 -5.63 19.02 23.07
CA MET A 242 -6.00 20.26 22.38
C MET A 242 -7.35 20.82 22.83
N VAL A 243 -8.29 19.95 23.19
CA VAL A 243 -9.60 20.37 23.68
C VAL A 243 -9.45 20.80 25.15
N SER A 244 -9.80 22.03 25.47
CA SER A 244 -9.67 22.55 26.84
C SER A 244 -10.44 21.70 27.86
N SER A 245 -9.94 21.66 29.10
CA SER A 245 -10.60 20.97 30.21
C SER A 245 -12.05 21.42 30.41
N ASP A 246 -12.33 22.69 30.15
CA ASP A 246 -13.66 23.30 30.28
C ASP A 246 -14.64 22.72 29.24
N VAL A 247 -14.14 22.38 28.04
CA VAL A 247 -14.94 21.73 27.01
C VAL A 247 -15.11 20.23 27.32
N LEU A 248 -14.10 19.56 27.88
CA LEU A 248 -14.10 18.11 28.16
C LEU A 248 -14.76 17.70 29.49
N GLY A 249 -15.19 18.65 30.34
CA GLY A 249 -15.69 18.41 31.71
C GLY A 249 -16.91 17.49 31.88
N VAL A 250 -17.38 16.81 30.82
CA VAL A 250 -18.47 15.83 30.87
C VAL A 250 -18.01 14.52 30.22
N SER A 251 -18.06 13.41 30.97
CA SER A 251 -17.66 12.07 30.51
C SER A 251 -18.25 11.67 29.14
N ASN A 252 -19.46 12.11 28.83
CA ASN A 252 -20.14 11.80 27.57
C ASN A 252 -19.47 12.42 26.32
N LYS A 253 -18.71 13.51 26.48
CA LYS A 253 -17.99 14.18 25.38
C LYS A 253 -16.77 13.39 24.92
N ILE A 254 -16.07 12.74 25.86
CA ILE A 254 -14.92 11.88 25.58
C ILE A 254 -15.36 10.66 24.75
N ALA A 255 -16.52 10.08 25.06
CA ALA A 255 -17.04 8.93 24.31
C ALA A 255 -17.35 9.26 22.84
N ALA A 256 -17.90 10.45 22.56
CA ALA A 256 -18.18 10.89 21.20
C ALA A 256 -16.89 11.08 20.37
N LEU A 257 -15.88 11.71 20.96
CA LEU A 257 -14.55 11.86 20.36
C LEU A 257 -13.93 10.49 20.06
N ASP A 258 -13.93 9.59 21.03
CA ASP A 258 -13.35 8.25 20.89
C ASP A 258 -14.04 7.44 19.80
N LEU A 259 -15.37 7.53 19.71
CA LEU A 259 -16.16 6.88 18.68
C LEU A 259 -15.82 7.46 17.29
N GLY A 260 -15.68 8.78 17.19
CA GLY A 260 -15.28 9.45 15.95
C GLY A 260 -13.90 9.01 15.48
N VAL A 261 -12.90 9.00 16.37
CA VAL A 261 -11.54 8.53 16.05
C VAL A 261 -11.53 7.05 15.68
N SER A 262 -12.34 6.22 16.36
CA SER A 262 -12.42 4.79 16.08
C SER A 262 -12.91 4.50 14.65
N ARG A 263 -13.69 5.40 14.06
CA ARG A 263 -14.20 5.32 12.67
C ARG A 263 -13.20 5.78 11.61
N LEU A 264 -12.14 6.49 11.98
CA LEU A 264 -11.11 6.89 11.02
C LEU A 264 -10.35 5.68 10.47
N PRO A 265 -9.86 5.74 9.22
CA PRO A 265 -8.95 4.73 8.72
C PRO A 265 -7.60 4.82 9.47
N THR A 266 -7.00 3.66 9.73
CA THR A 266 -5.68 3.55 10.39
C THR A 266 -4.53 3.99 9.47
N VAL A 267 -4.79 4.06 8.16
CA VAL A 267 -3.82 4.46 7.15
C VAL A 267 -4.42 5.56 6.29
N MET A 268 -3.70 6.65 6.14
CA MET A 268 -4.10 7.80 5.32
C MET A 268 -3.19 7.90 4.11
N THR A 269 -3.76 7.79 2.92
CA THR A 269 -3.02 7.83 1.66
C THR A 269 -3.20 9.17 0.98
N ALA A 270 -2.11 9.73 0.45
CA ALA A 270 -2.16 10.88 -0.45
C ALA A 270 -1.15 10.71 -1.59
N ARG A 271 -1.37 11.46 -2.67
CA ARG A 271 -0.51 11.50 -3.85
C ARG A 271 -0.05 12.92 -4.11
N ALA A 272 1.20 13.09 -4.52
CA ALA A 272 1.66 14.33 -5.12
C ALA A 272 2.59 14.05 -6.30
N GLY A 273 2.32 14.73 -7.41
CA GLY A 273 3.22 14.78 -8.55
C GLY A 273 4.41 15.70 -8.28
N ILE A 274 5.46 15.50 -9.06
CA ILE A 274 6.23 16.65 -9.53
C ILE A 274 5.22 17.49 -10.32
N GLU A 275 5.06 18.79 -10.00
CA GLU A 275 4.30 19.68 -10.88
C GLU A 275 4.99 19.65 -12.24
N ALA A 276 4.54 18.73 -13.10
CA ALA A 276 4.83 18.81 -14.50
C ALA A 276 4.17 20.13 -14.90
N ARG A 277 5.00 21.14 -15.20
CA ARG A 277 4.61 22.27 -16.05
C ARG A 277 3.61 21.70 -17.05
N PRO A 278 2.32 22.13 -17.02
CA PRO A 278 1.21 21.33 -17.54
C PRO A 278 1.58 20.81 -18.91
N ILE A 279 2.00 19.56 -18.95
CA ILE A 279 2.14 18.85 -20.20
C ILE A 279 0.68 18.67 -20.53
N ALA A 280 0.19 19.51 -21.45
CA ALA A 280 -1.21 19.58 -21.84
C ALA A 280 -1.81 18.20 -21.69
N THR A 281 -2.73 18.03 -20.72
CA THR A 281 -3.26 16.73 -20.32
C THR A 281 -3.67 16.05 -21.60
N ALA A 282 -2.82 15.12 -22.07
CA ALA A 282 -3.04 14.55 -23.39
C ALA A 282 -4.41 13.89 -23.29
N PRO A 283 -5.36 14.24 -24.18
CA PRO A 283 -6.75 13.80 -24.07
C PRO A 283 -6.72 12.30 -23.83
N SER A 284 -7.35 11.87 -22.72
CA SER A 284 -7.32 10.48 -22.26
C SER A 284 -7.65 9.59 -23.45
N PRO A 285 -6.64 8.97 -24.06
CA PRO A 285 -6.79 8.60 -25.44
C PRO A 285 -7.59 7.30 -25.51
N ALA A 286 -8.43 7.17 -26.53
CA ALA A 286 -9.42 6.11 -26.60
C ALA A 286 -8.77 4.72 -26.37
N PRO A 287 -9.43 3.84 -25.61
CA PRO A 287 -8.96 2.48 -25.39
C PRO A 287 -8.80 1.75 -26.73
N LEU A 288 -7.84 0.82 -26.80
CA LEU A 288 -7.66 0.02 -28.01
C LEU A 288 -8.87 -0.89 -28.19
N VAL A 289 -9.67 -0.65 -29.23
CA VAL A 289 -10.90 -1.42 -29.48
C VAL A 289 -10.55 -2.74 -30.17
N ILE A 290 -10.42 -3.80 -29.39
CA ILE A 290 -10.20 -5.17 -29.90
C ILE A 290 -11.57 -5.76 -30.25
N ARG A 291 -11.85 -5.90 -31.56
CA ARG A 291 -13.17 -6.33 -32.06
C ARG A 291 -13.39 -7.85 -31.99
N LYS A 292 -12.32 -8.63 -32.05
CA LYS A 292 -12.34 -10.09 -32.05
C LYS A 292 -11.34 -10.58 -31.03
N LEU A 293 -11.77 -11.50 -30.17
CA LEU A 293 -10.93 -12.05 -29.12
C LEU A 293 -9.71 -12.77 -29.74
N PRO A 294 -8.47 -12.36 -29.42
CA PRO A 294 -7.29 -12.98 -30.00
C PRO A 294 -7.11 -14.44 -29.57
N ALA A 295 -6.59 -15.27 -30.46
CA ALA A 295 -6.42 -16.71 -30.21
C ALA A 295 -5.46 -17.03 -29.05
N TRP A 296 -4.48 -16.15 -28.80
CA TRP A 296 -3.46 -16.31 -27.76
C TRP A 296 -4.00 -16.19 -26.34
N LEU A 297 -5.26 -15.77 -26.15
CA LEU A 297 -5.89 -15.71 -24.82
C LEU A 297 -6.17 -17.08 -24.21
N ASN A 298 -6.11 -18.15 -25.01
CA ASN A 298 -6.40 -19.50 -24.55
C ASN A 298 -5.17 -20.24 -23.98
N GLU A 299 -3.96 -19.67 -24.10
CA GLU A 299 -2.72 -20.32 -23.70
C GLU A 299 -1.90 -19.42 -22.78
N PRO A 300 -1.39 -19.92 -21.64
CA PRO A 300 -0.56 -19.11 -20.76
C PRO A 300 0.71 -18.68 -21.48
N LEU A 301 1.06 -17.41 -21.36
CA LEU A 301 2.30 -16.89 -21.92
C LEU A 301 3.44 -17.30 -21.00
N THR A 302 4.38 -18.08 -21.52
CA THR A 302 5.53 -18.56 -20.76
C THR A 302 6.84 -18.17 -21.42
N ALA A 303 7.87 -17.97 -20.60
CA ALA A 303 9.23 -17.75 -21.07
C ALA A 303 10.23 -18.33 -20.08
N GLU A 304 11.38 -18.75 -20.60
CA GLU A 304 12.51 -19.26 -19.83
C GLU A 304 13.74 -18.46 -20.18
N ALA A 305 14.58 -18.16 -19.18
CA ALA A 305 15.91 -17.64 -19.40
C ALA A 305 16.90 -18.22 -18.40
N THR A 306 18.16 -18.34 -18.82
CA THR A 306 19.26 -18.82 -17.99
C THR A 306 20.31 -17.72 -17.84
N ALA A 307 20.70 -17.44 -16.61
CA ALA A 307 21.80 -16.52 -16.31
C ALA A 307 23.02 -17.29 -15.79
N ALA A 308 24.20 -16.91 -16.31
CA ALA A 308 25.47 -17.38 -15.80
C ALA A 308 25.71 -16.88 -14.36
N ARG A 309 26.49 -17.66 -13.60
CA ARG A 309 26.80 -17.39 -12.19
C ARG A 309 27.28 -15.96 -11.95
N GLN A 310 26.58 -15.25 -11.07
CA GLN A 310 27.03 -13.99 -10.48
C GLN A 310 27.56 -14.20 -9.05
N GLN A 311 27.89 -13.09 -8.37
CA GLN A 311 28.43 -13.06 -7.00
C GLN A 311 27.66 -13.97 -6.02
N THR A 312 26.33 -14.06 -6.13
CA THR A 312 25.50 -14.94 -5.30
C THR A 312 24.44 -15.65 -6.14
N LYS A 313 23.97 -16.81 -5.65
CA LYS A 313 22.87 -17.57 -6.27
C LYS A 313 21.60 -16.71 -6.43
N LEU A 314 21.27 -15.90 -5.42
CA LEU A 314 20.11 -15.01 -5.46
C LEU A 314 20.23 -13.91 -6.52
N ARG A 315 21.41 -13.30 -6.67
CA ARG A 315 21.63 -12.30 -7.75
C ARG A 315 21.54 -12.94 -9.13
N THR A 316 22.08 -14.15 -9.27
CA THR A 316 21.99 -14.94 -10.50
C THR A 316 20.54 -15.25 -10.86
N ALA A 317 19.73 -15.70 -9.90
CA ALA A 317 18.30 -15.96 -10.10
C ALA A 317 17.52 -14.70 -10.49
N ARG A 318 17.80 -13.55 -9.85
CA ARG A 318 17.17 -12.26 -10.22
C ARG A 318 17.52 -11.82 -11.64
N LEU A 319 18.77 -12.02 -12.06
CA LEU A 319 19.17 -11.72 -13.44
C LEU A 319 18.43 -12.63 -14.44
N ALA A 320 18.36 -13.93 -14.17
CA ALA A 320 17.64 -14.89 -15.01
C ALA A 320 16.14 -14.54 -15.08
N GLU A 321 15.51 -14.18 -13.96
CA GLU A 321 14.11 -13.74 -13.93
C GLU A 321 13.90 -12.48 -14.79
N GLN A 322 14.79 -11.49 -14.69
CA GLN A 322 14.70 -10.28 -15.51
C GLN A 322 14.81 -10.62 -17.01
N GLN A 323 15.75 -11.49 -17.40
CA GLN A 323 15.90 -11.94 -18.78
C GLN A 323 14.67 -12.72 -19.29
N ALA A 324 14.06 -13.54 -18.43
CA ALA A 324 12.84 -14.26 -18.76
C ALA A 324 11.65 -13.28 -18.97
N ARG A 325 11.56 -12.21 -18.18
CA ARG A 325 10.58 -11.12 -18.37
C ARG A 325 10.81 -10.31 -19.66
N GLU A 326 12.05 -10.07 -20.06
CA GLU A 326 12.32 -9.43 -21.37
C GLU A 326 11.96 -10.38 -22.54
N THR A 327 12.16 -11.68 -22.35
CA THR A 327 11.78 -12.70 -23.33
C THR A 327 10.26 -12.79 -23.47
N ILE A 328 9.50 -12.80 -22.35
CA ILE A 328 8.04 -12.81 -22.42
C ILE A 328 7.51 -11.52 -23.06
N LYS A 329 8.10 -10.36 -22.76
CA LYS A 329 7.78 -9.08 -23.43
C LYS A 329 7.98 -9.18 -24.95
N THR A 330 9.12 -9.73 -25.37
CA THR A 330 9.43 -9.92 -26.80
C THR A 330 8.44 -10.88 -27.47
N ASN A 331 8.00 -11.93 -26.77
CA ASN A 331 6.98 -12.85 -27.27
C ASN A 331 5.61 -12.16 -27.40
N ILE A 332 5.21 -11.35 -26.42
CA ILE A 332 3.97 -10.57 -26.44
C ILE A 332 3.95 -9.60 -27.63
N LEU A 333 5.04 -8.86 -27.85
CA LEU A 333 5.13 -7.90 -28.96
C LEU A 333 4.91 -8.57 -30.33
N LYS A 334 5.27 -9.85 -30.48
CA LYS A 334 5.04 -10.64 -31.71
C LYS A 334 3.61 -11.16 -31.86
N LEU A 335 2.78 -11.13 -30.80
CA LEU A 335 1.40 -11.59 -30.88
C LEU A 335 0.58 -10.68 -31.81
N LYS A 336 -0.35 -11.30 -32.53
CA LYS A 336 -1.29 -10.60 -33.41
C LYS A 336 -2.48 -10.09 -32.59
N ILE A 337 -2.84 -8.81 -32.79
CA ILE A 337 -4.09 -8.23 -32.25
C ILE A 337 -5.25 -8.60 -33.17
N ASP A 338 -5.02 -8.49 -34.49
CA ASP A 338 -5.92 -8.90 -35.55
C ASP A 338 -5.15 -9.54 -36.72
N ASP A 339 -5.83 -9.82 -37.84
CA ASP A 339 -5.20 -10.48 -38.99
C ASP A 339 -4.10 -9.62 -39.65
N GLN A 340 -4.09 -8.31 -39.43
CA GLN A 340 -3.25 -7.34 -40.12
C GLN A 340 -2.14 -6.76 -39.25
N GLN A 341 -2.27 -6.78 -37.91
CA GLN A 341 -1.40 -6.02 -37.02
C GLN A 341 -0.92 -6.82 -35.80
N SER A 342 0.39 -6.77 -35.53
CA SER A 342 0.98 -7.24 -34.26
C SER A 342 0.95 -6.18 -33.16
N ILE A 343 1.10 -6.60 -31.90
CA ILE A 343 1.21 -5.70 -30.75
C ILE A 343 2.40 -4.74 -30.93
N GLU A 344 3.53 -5.21 -31.45
CA GLU A 344 4.69 -4.37 -31.78
C GLU A 344 4.34 -3.25 -32.77
N GLN A 345 3.64 -3.60 -33.86
CA GLN A 345 3.23 -2.63 -34.87
C GLN A 345 2.21 -1.63 -34.31
N ALA A 346 1.36 -2.04 -33.36
CA ALA A 346 0.50 -1.12 -32.61
C ALA A 346 1.30 -0.21 -31.69
N GLY A 347 2.29 -0.75 -30.98
CA GLY A 347 3.22 0.01 -30.13
C GLY A 347 4.04 1.05 -30.88
N ALA A 348 4.44 0.77 -32.12
CA ALA A 348 5.14 1.72 -32.97
C ALA A 348 4.26 2.94 -33.38
N ARG A 349 2.94 2.74 -33.47
CA ARG A 349 1.98 3.82 -33.76
C ARG A 349 1.53 4.54 -32.49
N ASP A 350 1.55 3.83 -31.36
CA ASP A 350 1.04 4.29 -30.09
C ASP A 350 1.89 3.79 -28.92
N ALA A 351 2.71 4.67 -28.36
CA ALA A 351 3.61 4.37 -27.25
C ALA A 351 2.88 3.82 -26.00
N ARG A 352 1.58 4.10 -25.85
CA ARG A 352 0.77 3.61 -24.73
C ARG A 352 0.62 2.10 -24.73
N VAL A 353 0.55 1.50 -25.91
CA VAL A 353 0.49 0.04 -26.07
C VAL A 353 1.74 -0.58 -25.45
N LEU A 354 2.92 -0.02 -25.72
CA LEU A 354 4.17 -0.48 -25.12
C LEU A 354 4.16 -0.32 -23.59
N SER A 355 3.67 0.81 -23.08
CA SER A 355 3.54 1.01 -21.62
C SER A 355 2.53 0.05 -20.98
N ALA A 356 1.44 -0.31 -21.68
CA ALA A 356 0.50 -1.33 -21.22
C ALA A 356 1.14 -2.71 -21.15
N ILE A 357 1.93 -3.08 -22.17
CA ILE A 357 2.71 -4.32 -22.14
C ILE A 357 3.71 -4.32 -20.98
N ASP A 358 4.40 -3.21 -20.72
CA ASP A 358 5.33 -3.10 -19.60
C ASP A 358 4.64 -3.33 -18.25
N ARG A 359 3.44 -2.78 -18.04
CA ARG A 359 2.64 -3.02 -16.83
C ARG A 359 2.16 -4.46 -16.73
N ALA A 360 1.71 -5.07 -17.83
CA ALA A 360 1.31 -6.47 -17.85
C ALA A 360 2.49 -7.39 -17.52
N VAL A 361 3.65 -7.19 -18.15
CA VAL A 361 4.89 -7.97 -17.90
C VAL A 361 5.39 -7.79 -16.47
N ALA A 362 5.16 -6.63 -15.84
CA ALA A 362 5.46 -6.46 -14.41
C ALA A 362 4.70 -7.44 -13.51
N ARG A 363 3.49 -7.88 -13.92
CA ARG A 363 2.66 -8.88 -13.22
C ARG A 363 3.09 -10.33 -13.45
N ALA A 364 4.00 -10.58 -14.40
CA ALA A 364 4.51 -11.93 -14.66
C ALA A 364 5.18 -12.51 -13.41
N ARG A 365 4.97 -13.82 -13.17
CA ARG A 365 5.44 -14.52 -11.97
C ARG A 365 6.40 -15.65 -12.33
N ALA A 366 7.51 -15.74 -11.60
CA ALA A 366 8.37 -16.92 -11.65
C ALA A 366 7.64 -18.11 -11.01
N TYR A 367 7.53 -19.22 -11.72
CA TYR A 367 6.89 -20.45 -11.21
C TYR A 367 7.88 -21.61 -11.04
N GLN A 368 9.06 -21.54 -11.67
CA GLN A 368 10.14 -22.51 -11.51
C GLN A 368 11.50 -21.83 -11.55
N VAL A 369 12.41 -22.26 -10.66
CA VAL A 369 13.80 -21.79 -10.58
C VAL A 369 14.72 -23.00 -10.40
N ASP A 370 15.53 -23.30 -11.41
CA ASP A 370 16.44 -24.44 -11.43
C ASP A 370 17.89 -23.95 -11.23
N TYR A 371 18.58 -24.47 -10.22
CA TYR A 371 19.97 -24.15 -9.92
C TYR A 371 20.90 -25.23 -10.45
N ASN A 372 21.74 -24.89 -11.41
CA ASN A 372 22.65 -25.83 -12.05
C ASN A 372 23.96 -25.99 -11.25
N ALA A 373 24.68 -27.10 -11.51
CA ALA A 373 25.93 -27.43 -10.83
C ALA A 373 27.08 -26.44 -11.14
N ASP A 374 27.06 -25.81 -12.31
CA ASP A 374 27.99 -24.75 -12.72
C ASP A 374 27.71 -23.40 -12.03
N GLY A 375 26.62 -23.33 -11.25
CA GLY A 375 26.16 -22.13 -10.57
C GLY A 375 25.35 -21.17 -11.44
N SER A 376 25.04 -21.54 -12.68
CA SER A 376 24.01 -20.86 -13.47
C SER A 376 22.62 -21.15 -12.90
N VAL A 377 21.66 -20.28 -13.23
CA VAL A 377 20.27 -20.41 -12.79
C VAL A 377 19.35 -20.23 -13.99
N ALA A 378 18.43 -21.18 -14.18
CA ALA A 378 17.34 -21.08 -15.14
C ALA A 378 16.05 -20.67 -14.40
N VAL A 379 15.33 -19.69 -14.93
CA VAL A 379 14.05 -19.21 -14.37
C VAL A 379 12.99 -19.27 -15.44
N ARG A 380 11.83 -19.85 -15.07
CA ARG A 380 10.62 -19.84 -15.90
C ARG A 380 9.58 -18.90 -15.31
N VAL A 381 9.08 -18.01 -16.16
CA VAL A 381 8.02 -17.06 -15.82
C VAL A 381 6.76 -17.38 -16.61
N THR A 382 5.61 -17.09 -16.00
CA THR A 382 4.29 -17.16 -16.63
C THR A 382 3.56 -15.84 -16.46
N LEU A 383 2.76 -15.47 -17.45
CA LEU A 383 1.85 -14.32 -17.43
C LEU A 383 0.48 -14.76 -17.92
N ASP A 384 -0.57 -14.35 -17.21
CA ASP A 384 -1.94 -14.56 -17.65
C ASP A 384 -2.20 -13.68 -18.89
N PRO A 385 -2.62 -14.26 -20.02
CA PRO A 385 -2.99 -13.50 -21.20
C PRO A 385 -4.04 -12.40 -20.92
N ASN A 386 -4.93 -12.60 -19.96
CA ASN A 386 -5.95 -11.62 -19.61
C ASN A 386 -5.34 -10.35 -19.01
N ASP A 387 -4.25 -10.46 -18.24
CA ASP A 387 -3.53 -9.27 -17.74
C ASP A 387 -3.02 -8.38 -18.89
N VAL A 388 -2.61 -8.99 -20.02
CA VAL A 388 -2.20 -8.25 -21.22
C VAL A 388 -3.39 -7.56 -21.86
N LEU A 389 -4.52 -8.28 -21.99
CA LEU A 389 -5.74 -7.73 -22.58
C LEU A 389 -6.29 -6.56 -21.77
N ASP A 390 -6.41 -6.73 -20.45
CA ASP A 390 -6.94 -5.73 -19.52
C ASP A 390 -6.11 -4.44 -19.56
N GLU A 391 -4.78 -4.56 -19.61
CA GLU A 391 -3.89 -3.41 -19.75
C GLU A 391 -4.01 -2.72 -21.11
N LEU A 392 -4.29 -3.46 -22.20
CA LEU A 392 -4.48 -2.91 -23.55
C LEU A 392 -5.84 -2.22 -23.72
N THR A 393 -6.90 -2.77 -23.13
CA THR A 393 -8.27 -2.22 -23.21
C THR A 393 -8.54 -1.18 -22.14
N GLY A 394 -7.70 -1.09 -21.10
CA GLY A 394 -7.90 -0.22 -19.94
C GLY A 394 -9.04 -0.71 -19.02
N SER A 395 -9.29 -2.02 -19.02
CA SER A 395 -10.33 -2.65 -18.19
C SER A 395 -9.71 -3.07 -16.85
N HIS A 396 -9.58 -2.11 -15.92
CA HIS A 396 -9.18 -2.40 -14.52
C HIS A 396 -10.30 -2.07 -13.54
#